data_AF-A0AAW7CZT9-F1
#
_entry.id   AF-A0AAW7CZT9-F1
#
_cell.length_a   1.000
_cell.length_b   1.000
_cell.length_c   1.000
_cell.angle_alpha   90.00
_cell.angle_beta   90.00
_cell.angle_gamma   90.00
#
_symmetry.space_group_name_H-M   'P 1'
#
loop_
_entity.id
_entity.type
_entity.pdbx_description
1 polymer ?
#
loop_
_entity_poly.entity_id
_entity_poly.type
_entity_poly.pdbx_seq_one_letter_code
_entity_poly.pdbx_strand_id
1 'polypeptide(L)'
;MRLMKGSVLCALVFLLAGCATSKEELLPAGNSDMMAIWSGRQADQDSADNRTVTETARSVLRRGLTNDEAAHRQQANTAYTRTQSSEIHQQFPRLPNPDMVMYVFPHLSAGNLPVPGYSTVFPFYHQVQYALPGERVEGL
;
A
#
# COMPACT_ATOMS: atom_id res chain seq x y z
N MET A 1 -42.65 19.74 -51.60
CA MET A 1 -42.56 19.31 -50.18
C MET A 1 -41.87 17.96 -49.94
N ARG A 2 -41.75 17.05 -50.94
CA ARG A 2 -41.01 15.77 -50.78
C ARG A 2 -39.48 15.93 -50.76
N LEU A 3 -38.94 16.96 -51.42
CA LEU A 3 -37.49 17.22 -51.51
C LEU A 3 -36.86 17.74 -50.19
N MET A 4 -37.58 18.61 -49.46
CA MET A 4 -37.12 19.14 -48.15
C MET A 4 -37.06 18.06 -47.06
N LYS A 5 -37.97 17.08 -47.08
CA LYS A 5 -37.95 15.96 -46.11
C LYS A 5 -36.74 15.05 -46.31
N GLY A 6 -36.31 14.84 -47.56
CA GLY A 6 -35.10 14.05 -47.87
C GLY A 6 -33.82 14.75 -47.42
N SER A 7 -33.72 16.07 -47.60
CA SER A 7 -32.54 16.85 -47.18
C SER A 7 -32.39 16.93 -45.65
N VAL A 8 -33.50 17.05 -44.91
CA VAL A 8 -33.51 17.01 -43.44
C VAL A 8 -33.11 15.63 -42.92
N LEU A 9 -33.56 14.55 -43.56
CA LEU A 9 -33.17 13.18 -43.20
C LEU A 9 -31.66 12.96 -43.39
N CYS A 10 -31.07 13.42 -44.49
CA CYS A 10 -29.63 13.31 -44.72
C CYS A 10 -28.81 14.13 -43.71
N ALA A 11 -29.24 15.34 -43.37
CA ALA A 11 -28.56 16.18 -42.37
C ALA A 11 -28.57 15.54 -40.97
N LEU A 12 -29.67 14.86 -40.61
CA LEU A 12 -29.77 14.12 -39.33
C LEU A 12 -28.77 12.95 -39.28
N VAL A 13 -28.56 12.23 -40.38
CA VAL A 13 -27.62 11.10 -40.46
C VAL A 13 -26.17 11.55 -40.31
N PHE A 14 -25.79 12.71 -40.87
CA PHE A 14 -24.45 13.26 -40.69
C PHE A 14 -24.17 13.74 -39.25
N LEU A 15 -25.18 14.18 -38.51
CA LEU A 15 -25.04 14.54 -37.09
C LEU A 15 -24.84 13.33 -36.17
N LEU A 16 -25.18 12.12 -36.63
CA LEU A 16 -24.97 10.86 -35.92
C LEU A 16 -23.62 10.20 -36.26
N ALA A 17 -22.84 10.77 -37.19
CA ALA A 17 -21.50 10.29 -37.50
C ALA A 17 -20.52 10.76 -36.41
N GLY A 18 -20.27 9.89 -35.43
CA GLY A 18 -19.24 10.12 -34.41
C GLY A 18 -17.83 9.90 -34.95
N CYS A 19 -16.85 10.61 -34.42
CA CYS A 19 -15.43 10.31 -34.61
C CYS A 19 -15.10 8.97 -33.94
N ALA A 20 -15.06 7.88 -34.70
CA ALA A 20 -14.55 6.60 -34.21
C ALA A 20 -13.02 6.63 -34.26
N THR A 21 -12.38 6.75 -33.09
CA THR A 21 -10.94 6.52 -32.96
C THR A 21 -10.67 5.02 -32.89
N SER A 22 -9.58 4.57 -33.54
CA SER A 22 -9.23 3.16 -33.62
C SER A 22 -8.27 2.76 -32.49
N LYS A 23 -8.30 1.49 -32.09
CA LYS A 23 -7.39 0.97 -31.05
C LYS A 23 -5.92 1.19 -31.41
N GLU A 24 -5.57 1.06 -32.69
CA GLU A 24 -4.18 1.17 -33.15
C GLU A 24 -3.66 2.62 -33.09
N GLU A 25 -4.56 3.61 -33.10
CA GLU A 25 -4.21 5.02 -32.93
C GLU A 25 -4.08 5.40 -31.45
N LEU A 26 -4.94 4.85 -30.58
CA LEU A 26 -4.90 5.11 -29.14
C LEU A 26 -3.83 4.29 -28.41
N LEU A 27 -3.53 3.09 -28.89
CA LEU A 27 -2.65 2.11 -28.26
C LEU A 27 -1.87 1.36 -29.35
N PRO A 28 -0.97 2.05 -30.10
CA PRO A 28 -0.14 1.37 -31.08
C PRO A 28 0.67 0.28 -30.38
N ALA A 29 0.60 -0.94 -30.91
CA ALA A 29 1.42 -2.05 -30.42
C ALA A 29 2.89 -1.75 -30.76
N GLY A 30 3.57 -1.06 -29.85
CA GLY A 30 5.00 -0.76 -29.96
C GLY A 30 5.84 -2.04 -29.83
N ASN A 31 7.01 -2.03 -30.45
CA ASN A 31 8.05 -3.07 -30.32
C ASN A 31 8.89 -2.92 -29.02
N SER A 32 8.37 -2.22 -28.01
CA SER A 32 9.07 -1.98 -26.74
C SER A 32 8.94 -3.16 -25.78
N ASP A 33 10.05 -3.58 -25.19
CA ASP A 33 10.04 -4.48 -24.03
C ASP A 33 9.35 -3.82 -22.82
N MET A 34 8.70 -4.62 -21.97
CA MET A 34 8.01 -4.15 -20.76
C MET A 34 8.94 -3.37 -19.83
N MET A 35 10.22 -3.75 -19.78
CA MET A 35 11.23 -3.03 -18.99
C MET A 35 11.55 -1.64 -19.56
N ALA A 36 11.51 -1.49 -20.89
CA ALA A 36 11.69 -0.19 -21.55
C ALA A 36 10.51 0.76 -21.24
N ILE A 37 9.27 0.23 -21.26
CA ILE A 37 8.07 0.98 -20.87
C ILE A 37 8.16 1.42 -19.40
N TRP A 38 8.55 0.52 -18.50
CA TRP A 38 8.67 0.82 -17.06
C TRP A 38 9.73 1.89 -16.76
N SER A 39 10.85 1.86 -17.49
CA SER A 39 11.92 2.86 -17.36
C SER A 39 11.62 4.18 -18.05
N GLY A 40 10.42 4.35 -18.65
CA GLY A 40 10.01 5.57 -19.33
C GLY A 40 10.67 5.78 -20.69
N ARG A 41 11.28 4.74 -21.28
CA ARG A 41 11.89 4.77 -22.60
C ARG A 41 10.91 4.19 -23.61
N GLN A 42 10.07 5.05 -24.19
CA GLN A 42 9.23 4.65 -25.31
C GLN A 42 10.12 4.37 -26.53
N ALA A 43 9.81 3.31 -27.29
CA ALA A 43 10.63 2.79 -28.38
C ALA A 43 10.60 3.63 -29.67
N ASP A 44 10.54 4.95 -29.54
CA ASP A 44 10.85 5.87 -30.64
C ASP A 44 12.19 6.53 -30.35
N GLN A 45 13.16 6.27 -31.23
CA GLN A 45 14.58 6.50 -31.00
C GLN A 45 14.98 7.97 -31.19
N ASP A 46 14.05 8.83 -31.62
CA ASP A 46 14.35 10.18 -32.10
C ASP A 46 13.98 11.31 -31.12
N SER A 47 13.56 11.00 -29.88
CA SER A 47 13.17 12.01 -28.89
C SER A 47 14.02 11.95 -27.62
N ALA A 48 14.96 12.90 -27.50
CA ALA A 48 15.97 13.00 -26.46
C ALA A 48 15.47 13.45 -25.06
N ASP A 49 14.15 13.47 -24.81
CA ASP A 49 13.59 13.87 -23.51
C ASP A 49 12.32 13.08 -23.17
N ASN A 50 12.48 11.78 -22.91
CA ASN A 50 11.35 10.84 -22.80
C ASN A 50 10.68 10.82 -21.40
N ARG A 51 11.35 11.36 -20.38
CA ARG A 51 10.81 11.43 -19.02
C ARG A 51 9.75 12.53 -18.89
N THR A 52 9.92 13.62 -19.63
CA THR A 52 8.94 14.71 -19.69
C THR A 52 7.70 14.29 -20.46
N VAL A 53 7.78 13.45 -21.51
CA VAL A 53 6.60 13.00 -22.28
C VAL A 53 5.63 12.18 -21.42
N THR A 54 6.13 11.26 -20.59
CA THR A 54 5.24 10.44 -19.73
C THR A 54 4.68 11.21 -18.53
N GLU A 55 5.45 12.11 -17.92
CA GLU A 55 4.96 13.02 -16.87
C GLU A 55 3.99 14.06 -17.43
N THR A 56 4.26 14.62 -18.61
CA THR A 56 3.35 15.56 -19.30
C THR A 56 2.07 14.86 -19.73
N ALA A 57 2.12 13.68 -20.35
CA ALA A 57 0.92 12.91 -20.70
C ALA A 57 0.07 12.54 -19.47
N ARG A 58 0.71 12.18 -18.34
CA ARG A 58 0.01 11.96 -17.06
C ARG A 58 -0.54 13.25 -16.46
N SER A 59 0.14 14.38 -16.65
CA SER A 59 -0.33 15.69 -16.19
C SER A 59 -1.51 16.22 -17.01
N VAL A 60 -1.57 15.90 -18.32
CA VAL A 60 -2.68 16.26 -19.21
C VAL A 60 -4.00 15.61 -18.77
N LEU A 61 -3.93 14.42 -18.16
CA LEU A 61 -5.10 13.70 -17.64
C LEU A 61 -5.49 14.08 -16.21
N ARG A 62 -4.70 14.91 -15.52
CA ARG A 62 -5.03 15.37 -14.17
C ARG A 62 -5.71 16.72 -14.22
N ARG A 63 -6.99 16.78 -13.80
CA ARG A 63 -7.55 18.04 -13.29
C ARG A 63 -6.71 18.47 -12.09
N GLY A 64 -6.20 19.70 -12.10
CA GLY A 64 -5.55 20.27 -10.93
C GLY A 64 -6.48 20.16 -9.71
N LEU A 65 -5.92 19.74 -8.57
CA LEU A 65 -6.66 19.76 -7.32
C LEU A 65 -7.02 21.22 -7.00
N THR A 66 -8.28 21.47 -6.62
CA THR A 66 -8.63 22.76 -6.05
C THR A 66 -7.93 22.92 -4.70
N ASN A 67 -7.80 24.15 -4.21
CA ASN A 67 -7.22 24.40 -2.89
C ASN A 67 -7.97 23.63 -1.79
N ASP A 68 -9.29 23.49 -1.92
CA ASP A 68 -10.12 22.73 -0.99
C ASP A 68 -9.81 21.22 -1.05
N GLU A 69 -9.65 20.66 -2.25
CA GLU A 69 -9.30 19.24 -2.41
C GLU A 69 -7.88 18.93 -1.91
N ALA A 70 -6.94 19.86 -2.12
CA ALA A 70 -5.59 19.76 -1.58
C ALA A 70 -5.59 19.84 -0.04
N ALA A 71 -6.38 20.76 0.53
CA ALA A 71 -6.56 20.89 1.97
C ALA A 71 -7.21 19.63 2.58
N HIS A 72 -8.26 19.10 1.96
CA HIS A 72 -8.91 17.86 2.39
C HIS A 72 -7.97 16.65 2.32
N ARG A 73 -7.16 16.54 1.26
CA ARG A 73 -6.17 15.47 1.14
C ARG A 73 -5.10 15.58 2.22
N GLN A 74 -4.65 16.79 2.54
CA GLN A 74 -3.70 17.02 3.61
C GLN A 74 -4.30 16.67 4.98
N GLN A 75 -5.53 17.08 5.26
CA GLN A 75 -6.26 16.73 6.47
C GLN A 75 -6.43 15.21 6.63
N ALA A 76 -6.81 14.51 5.56
CA ALA A 76 -6.94 13.06 5.56
C ALA A 76 -5.61 12.34 5.84
N ASN A 77 -4.51 12.82 5.25
CA ASN A 77 -3.17 12.31 5.54
C ASN A 77 -2.75 12.56 6.98
N THR A 78 -3.05 13.74 7.54
CA THR A 78 -2.74 14.04 8.95
C THR A 78 -3.58 13.24 9.93
N ALA A 79 -4.79 12.82 9.55
CA ALA A 79 -5.62 11.94 10.38
C ALA A 79 -5.11 10.49 10.38
N TYR A 80 -4.52 10.04 9.27
CA TYR A 80 -3.90 8.71 9.16
C TYR A 80 -2.50 8.66 9.82
N THR A 81 -1.80 9.79 9.87
CA THR A 81 -0.50 9.92 10.54
C THR A 81 -0.72 10.15 12.03
N ARG A 82 -0.06 9.35 12.89
CA ARG A 82 -0.13 9.38 14.37
C ARG A 82 -0.55 10.74 14.95
N THR A 83 -1.69 10.77 15.62
CA THR A 83 -2.14 11.91 16.42
C THR A 83 -1.72 11.70 17.87
N GLN A 84 -1.60 12.77 18.65
CA GLN A 84 -1.34 12.65 20.10
C GLN A 84 -2.37 11.75 20.82
N SER A 85 -3.60 11.63 20.29
CA SER A 85 -4.64 10.76 20.84
C SER A 85 -4.47 9.28 20.47
N SER A 86 -3.92 8.96 19.29
CA SER A 86 -3.72 7.57 18.85
C SER A 86 -2.43 6.94 19.37
N GLU A 87 -1.46 7.74 19.82
CA GLU A 87 -0.24 7.24 20.49
C GLU A 87 -0.51 6.56 21.85
N ILE A 88 -1.63 6.86 22.50
CA ILE A 88 -2.00 6.28 23.79
C ILE A 88 -2.45 4.82 23.65
N HIS A 89 -2.86 4.40 22.45
CA HIS A 89 -3.40 3.07 22.18
C HIS A 89 -2.31 2.16 21.60
N GLN A 90 -1.79 1.25 22.43
CA GLN A 90 -0.81 0.26 22.00
C GLN A 90 -1.46 -0.76 21.05
N GLN A 91 -1.18 -0.65 19.75
CA GLN A 91 -1.74 -1.54 18.71
C GLN A 91 -1.35 -3.02 18.88
N PHE A 92 -0.19 -3.27 19.49
CA PHE A 92 0.34 -4.61 19.74
C PHE A 92 0.57 -4.77 21.24
N PRO A 93 -0.44 -5.16 22.03
CA PRO A 93 -0.28 -5.41 23.45
C PRO A 93 0.66 -6.60 23.71
N ARG A 94 1.31 -6.65 24.88
CA ARG A 94 2.18 -7.77 25.26
C ARG A 94 1.34 -8.96 25.70
N LEU A 95 1.73 -10.17 25.32
CA LEU A 95 1.14 -11.39 25.84
C LEU A 95 1.68 -11.69 27.26
N PRO A 96 0.86 -12.28 28.15
CA PRO A 96 1.32 -12.73 29.46
C PRO A 96 2.50 -13.70 29.34
N ASN A 97 3.52 -13.50 30.17
CA ASN A 97 4.65 -14.41 30.29
C ASN A 97 4.81 -14.78 31.77
N PRO A 98 4.19 -15.87 32.23
CA PRO A 98 4.21 -16.23 33.65
C PRO A 98 5.61 -16.67 34.09
N ASP A 99 5.91 -16.44 35.36
CA ASP A 99 7.11 -16.95 35.98
C ASP A 99 6.91 -18.41 36.42
N MET A 100 7.93 -19.23 36.18
CA MET A 100 7.99 -20.63 36.56
C MET A 100 8.96 -20.80 37.72
N VAL A 101 8.63 -21.72 38.63
CA VAL A 101 9.49 -22.08 39.76
C VAL A 101 10.06 -23.47 39.51
N MET A 102 11.39 -23.60 39.58
CA MET A 102 12.08 -24.89 39.56
C MET A 102 12.78 -25.12 40.88
N TYR A 103 12.66 -26.34 41.40
CA TYR A 103 13.44 -26.81 42.53
C TYR A 103 14.70 -27.54 42.04
N VAL A 104 15.85 -27.09 42.51
CA VAL A 104 17.14 -27.75 42.27
C VAL A 104 17.42 -28.68 43.44
N PHE A 105 17.53 -29.98 43.17
CA PHE A 105 17.88 -30.94 44.21
C PHE A 105 19.35 -30.76 44.67
N PRO A 106 19.65 -31.01 45.96
CA PRO A 106 21.02 -31.02 46.44
C PRO A 106 21.90 -31.96 45.61
N HIS A 107 23.08 -31.49 45.19
CA HIS A 107 24.00 -32.27 44.37
C HIS A 107 25.45 -31.82 44.60
N LEU A 108 26.42 -32.61 44.08
CA LEU A 108 27.83 -32.21 44.06
C LEU A 108 28.12 -31.50 42.74
N SER A 109 28.79 -30.35 42.79
CA SER A 109 29.27 -29.67 41.58
C SER A 109 30.48 -30.40 40.99
N ALA A 110 30.89 -30.02 39.77
CA ALA A 110 32.06 -30.61 39.10
C ALA A 110 33.38 -30.52 39.90
N GLY A 111 33.44 -29.64 40.92
CA GLY A 111 34.56 -29.52 41.86
C GLY A 111 34.37 -30.28 43.18
N ASN A 112 33.42 -31.21 43.27
CA ASN A 112 33.08 -31.97 44.48
C ASN A 112 32.57 -31.12 45.66
N LEU A 113 32.14 -29.89 45.40
CA LEU A 113 31.57 -29.01 46.43
C LEU A 113 30.06 -29.28 46.55
N PRO A 114 29.52 -29.40 47.79
CA PRO A 114 28.09 -29.62 47.98
C PRO A 114 27.30 -28.36 47.64
N VAL A 115 26.30 -28.52 46.78
CA VAL A 115 25.30 -27.51 46.44
C VAL A 115 24.02 -27.83 47.20
N PRO A 116 23.49 -26.93 48.05
CA PRO A 116 22.25 -27.16 48.77
C PRO A 116 21.04 -27.16 47.82
N GLY A 117 19.91 -27.67 48.28
CA GLY A 117 18.66 -27.56 47.54
C GLY A 117 18.09 -26.15 47.63
N TYR A 118 17.62 -25.60 46.51
CA TYR A 118 16.99 -24.28 46.46
C TYR A 118 15.96 -24.20 45.34
N SER A 119 15.03 -23.25 45.47
CA SER A 119 14.07 -22.92 44.41
C SER A 119 14.56 -21.70 43.63
N THR A 120 14.41 -21.71 42.32
CA THR A 120 14.71 -20.59 41.42
C THR A 120 13.50 -20.24 40.57
N VAL A 121 13.40 -18.98 40.19
CA VAL A 121 12.30 -18.44 39.37
C VAL A 121 12.85 -18.00 38.02
N PHE A 122 12.15 -18.36 36.93
CA PHE A 122 12.53 -17.98 35.57
C PHE A 122 11.29 -17.80 34.69
N PRO A 123 11.32 -16.95 33.66
CA PRO A 123 10.17 -16.72 32.81
C PRO A 123 9.85 -17.95 31.93
N PHE A 124 8.57 -18.20 31.66
CA PHE A 124 8.14 -19.32 30.81
C PHE A 124 8.67 -19.18 29.37
N TYR A 125 8.63 -17.96 28.80
CA TYR A 125 9.21 -17.62 27.51
C TYR A 125 10.47 -16.76 27.66
N HIS A 126 11.47 -17.02 26.82
CA HIS A 126 12.73 -16.26 26.79
C HIS A 126 12.55 -14.79 26.34
N GLN A 127 11.52 -14.51 25.54
CA GLN A 127 11.23 -13.18 25.01
C GLN A 127 9.76 -12.83 25.25
N VAL A 128 9.51 -11.54 25.48
CA VAL A 128 8.15 -11.00 25.54
C VAL A 128 7.53 -11.06 24.15
N GLN A 129 6.42 -11.79 24.03
CA GLN A 129 5.65 -11.87 22.81
C GLN A 129 4.60 -10.75 22.75
N TYR A 130 4.29 -10.28 21.56
CA TYR A 130 3.25 -9.27 21.33
C TYR A 130 2.08 -9.90 20.60
N ALA A 131 0.86 -9.58 21.03
CA ALA A 131 -0.36 -10.03 20.39
C ALA A 131 -0.58 -9.25 19.10
N LEU A 132 -1.07 -9.94 18.06
CA LEU A 132 -1.51 -9.31 16.82
C LEU A 132 -2.85 -8.60 17.03
N PRO A 133 -3.20 -7.63 16.16
CA PRO A 133 -4.49 -6.94 16.24
C PRO A 133 -5.65 -7.95 16.16
N GLY A 134 -6.51 -7.94 17.19
CA GLY A 134 -7.65 -8.86 17.30
C GLY A 134 -7.37 -10.14 18.08
N GLU A 135 -6.12 -10.42 18.45
CA GLU A 135 -5.80 -11.50 19.40
C GLU A 135 -6.17 -11.08 20.84
N ARG A 136 -6.60 -12.07 21.61
CA ARG A 136 -7.00 -11.87 23.01
C ARG A 136 -5.76 -11.90 23.88
N VAL A 137 -5.56 -10.87 24.68
CA VAL A 137 -4.40 -10.77 25.59
C VAL A 137 -4.64 -11.53 26.89
N GLU A 138 -5.91 -11.79 27.22
CA GLU A 138 -6.31 -12.51 28.42
C GLU A 138 -6.66 -13.95 28.08
N GLY A 139 -5.93 -14.88 28.69
CA GLY A 139 -6.19 -16.31 28.63
C GLY A 139 -6.33 -16.87 30.04
N LEU A 140 -7.59 -17.06 30.45
CA LEU A 140 -8.14 -17.85 31.57
C LEU A 140 -7.65 -17.55 32.99
#